data_AF-A0A3M1STS6-F1
#
_entry.id   AF-A0A3M1STS6-F1
#
_cell.length_a   1.000
_cell.length_b   1.000
_cell.length_c   1.000
_cell.angle_alpha   90.00
_cell.angle_beta   90.00
_cell.angle_gamma   90.00
#
_symmetry.space_group_name_H-M   'P 1'
#
loop_
_entity.id
_entity.type
_entity.pdbx_description
1 polymer ?
#
loop_
_entity_poly.entity_id
_entity_poly.type
_entity_poly.pdbx_seq_one_letter_code
_entity_poly.pdbx_strand_id
1 'polypeptide(L)'
;EQKYGKKIKIVWFVNPPFMGKEGLQLPHATCEELRDGFQKGYYDLQSHGSNHTNFSELSDDKLEIDLSKAQQILRDCTGNLDPDRTVARHVAYPFGDADDRVEKIVAKYHLSGYIYNNQMLKLDRLKSPYHIPRVSIHNRIPPKKLIWLAKGGLL
;
A
#
# COMPACT_ATOMS: atom_id res chain seq x y z
N GLU A 1 0.73 7.99 -20.43
CA GLU A 1 2.03 7.48 -20.90
C GLU A 1 2.35 7.92 -22.33
N GLN A 2 1.44 7.74 -23.29
CA GLN A 2 1.65 8.14 -24.71
C GLN A 2 2.11 9.60 -24.91
N LYS A 3 1.52 10.57 -24.18
CA LYS A 3 1.90 11.99 -24.29
C LYS A 3 3.33 12.30 -23.82
N TYR A 4 3.86 11.55 -22.86
CA TYR A 4 5.13 11.88 -22.20
C TYR A 4 6.22 10.82 -22.41
N GLY A 5 5.93 9.72 -23.12
CA GLY A 5 6.86 8.61 -23.36
C GLY A 5 7.39 7.94 -22.10
N LYS A 6 6.74 8.13 -20.95
CA LYS A 6 7.18 7.61 -19.65
C LYS A 6 6.10 6.72 -19.04
N LYS A 7 6.50 5.50 -18.67
CA LYS A 7 5.68 4.60 -17.89
C LYS A 7 5.64 5.08 -16.44
N ILE A 8 4.44 5.22 -15.86
CA ILE A 8 4.28 5.55 -14.45
C ILE A 8 4.19 4.23 -13.69
N LYS A 9 4.96 4.08 -12.62
CA LYS A 9 4.81 2.97 -11.68
C LYS A 9 3.94 3.43 -10.52
N ILE A 10 2.83 2.73 -10.32
CA ILE A 10 1.89 2.98 -9.22
C ILE A 10 1.95 1.77 -8.29
N VAL A 11 2.08 2.00 -6.99
CA VAL A 11 1.87 0.97 -5.98
C VAL A 11 0.54 1.26 -5.31
N TRP A 12 -0.41 0.34 -5.42
CA TRP A 12 -1.74 0.54 -4.86
C TRP A 12 -1.93 -0.34 -3.62
N PHE A 13 -2.03 0.28 -2.46
CA PHE A 13 -2.37 -0.38 -1.20
C PHE A 13 -3.90 -0.45 -1.06
N VAL A 14 -4.45 -1.65 -1.09
CA VAL A 14 -5.90 -1.91 -1.10
C VAL A 14 -6.32 -2.53 0.21
N ASN A 15 -7.47 -2.11 0.73
CA ASN A 15 -8.19 -2.83 1.76
C ASN A 15 -9.22 -3.78 1.08
N PRO A 16 -8.92 -5.08 0.96
CA PRO A 16 -9.70 -6.01 0.15
C PRO A 16 -11.17 -6.17 0.59
N PRO A 17 -11.52 -6.18 1.89
CA PRO A 17 -12.92 -6.19 2.33
C PRO A 17 -13.83 -5.10 1.78
N PHE A 18 -13.30 -4.00 1.24
CA PHE A 18 -14.09 -2.91 0.65
C PHE A 18 -14.20 -2.95 -0.88
N MET A 19 -13.52 -3.89 -1.55
CA MET A 19 -13.52 -4.04 -3.01
C MET A 19 -14.92 -4.32 -3.55
N GLY A 20 -15.34 -3.55 -4.56
CA GLY A 20 -16.59 -3.77 -5.30
C GLY A 20 -17.87 -3.57 -4.48
N LYS A 21 -17.78 -2.93 -3.31
CA LYS A 21 -18.94 -2.65 -2.46
C LYS A 21 -19.51 -1.26 -2.76
N GLU A 22 -20.74 -1.23 -3.26
CA GLU A 22 -21.50 0.01 -3.45
C GLU A 22 -21.65 0.77 -2.13
N GLY A 23 -21.56 2.11 -2.20
CA GLY A 23 -21.66 2.98 -1.02
C GLY A 23 -20.40 3.04 -0.14
N LEU A 24 -19.33 2.30 -0.48
CA LEU A 24 -18.03 2.36 0.21
C LEU A 24 -16.95 3.01 -0.66
N GLN A 25 -15.72 3.07 -0.17
CA GLN A 25 -14.61 3.81 -0.77
C GLN A 25 -14.07 3.20 -2.08
N LEU A 26 -14.44 1.96 -2.42
CA LEU A 26 -13.88 1.19 -3.54
C LEU A 26 -14.95 0.49 -4.41
N PRO A 27 -16.00 1.19 -4.89
CA PRO A 27 -17.10 0.57 -5.62
C PRO A 27 -16.68 0.08 -7.02
N HIS A 28 -15.68 0.72 -7.63
CA HIS A 28 -15.09 0.38 -8.94
C HIS A 28 -13.70 -0.27 -8.81
N ALA A 29 -13.51 -1.01 -7.72
CA ALA A 29 -12.32 -1.84 -7.54
C ALA A 29 -12.76 -3.26 -7.18
N THR A 30 -13.68 -3.81 -7.97
CA THR A 30 -14.00 -5.23 -7.92
C THR A 30 -12.75 -6.07 -8.16
N CYS A 31 -12.81 -7.35 -7.77
CA CYS A 31 -11.72 -8.29 -8.04
C CYS A 31 -11.38 -8.39 -9.54
N GLU A 32 -12.40 -8.34 -10.41
CA GLU A 32 -12.24 -8.39 -11.87
C GLU A 32 -11.53 -7.13 -12.41
N GLU A 33 -11.98 -5.94 -12.01
CA GLU A 33 -11.33 -4.68 -12.40
C GLU A 33 -9.88 -4.60 -11.88
N LEU A 34 -9.65 -5.05 -10.64
CA LEU A 34 -8.32 -5.11 -10.07
C LEU A 34 -7.39 -6.04 -10.85
N ARG A 35 -7.90 -7.20 -11.24
CA ARG A 35 -7.19 -8.21 -12.01
C ARG A 35 -6.85 -7.69 -13.41
N ASP A 36 -7.78 -7.03 -14.10
CA ASP A 36 -7.57 -6.41 -15.41
C ASP A 36 -6.48 -5.32 -15.37
N GLY A 37 -6.55 -4.41 -14.40
CA GLY A 37 -5.52 -3.37 -14.25
C GLY A 37 -4.15 -3.91 -13.86
N PHE A 38 -4.10 -4.98 -13.05
CA PHE A 38 -2.87 -5.70 -12.73
C PHE A 38 -2.26 -6.36 -13.97
N GLN A 39 -3.07 -7.06 -14.78
CA GLN A 39 -2.63 -7.70 -16.02
C GLN A 39 -2.08 -6.68 -17.04
N LYS A 40 -2.69 -5.48 -17.10
CA LYS A 40 -2.22 -4.36 -17.94
C LYS A 40 -0.98 -3.67 -17.38
N GLY A 41 -0.56 -4.02 -16.16
CA GLY A 41 0.61 -3.47 -15.49
C GLY A 41 0.45 -2.00 -15.13
N TYR A 42 -0.77 -1.58 -14.77
CA TYR A 42 -1.06 -0.22 -14.30
C TYR A 42 -0.55 0.04 -12.88
N TYR A 43 -0.50 -1.00 -12.05
CA TYR A 43 -0.04 -0.90 -10.67
C TYR A 43 0.53 -2.23 -10.16
N ASP A 44 1.39 -2.12 -9.14
CA ASP A 44 1.71 -3.20 -8.23
C ASP A 44 0.68 -3.22 -7.09
N LEU A 45 0.02 -4.35 -6.87
CA LEU A 45 -1.07 -4.49 -5.89
C LEU A 45 -0.55 -4.92 -4.51
N GLN A 46 -0.80 -4.10 -3.48
CA GLN A 46 -0.26 -4.27 -2.14
C GLN A 46 -1.36 -4.12 -1.07
N SER A 47 -1.06 -4.42 0.20
CA SER A 47 -2.06 -4.52 1.27
C SER A 47 -2.22 -3.22 2.06
N HIS A 48 -3.45 -2.89 2.45
CA HIS A 48 -3.76 -1.85 3.45
C HIS A 48 -4.49 -2.41 4.68
N GLY A 49 -4.27 -3.70 4.98
CA GLY A 49 -5.01 -4.43 6.02
C GLY A 49 -6.46 -4.71 5.62
N SER A 50 -7.23 -5.31 6.52
CA SER A 50 -8.59 -5.77 6.26
C SER A 50 -9.68 -4.91 6.93
N ASN A 51 -9.41 -4.36 8.12
CA ASN A 51 -10.44 -3.68 8.91
C ASN A 51 -10.24 -2.16 9.05
N HIS A 52 -9.21 -1.58 8.40
CA HIS A 52 -8.86 -0.15 8.49
C HIS A 52 -8.85 0.40 9.94
N THR A 53 -8.43 -0.44 10.90
CA THR A 53 -8.25 -0.09 12.31
C THR A 53 -6.77 0.22 12.56
N ASN A 54 -6.46 1.07 13.54
CA ASN A 54 -5.09 1.26 14.01
C ASN A 54 -4.49 -0.10 14.42
N PHE A 55 -3.35 -0.46 13.84
CA PHE A 55 -2.74 -1.76 14.10
C PHE A 55 -2.22 -1.87 15.54
N SER A 56 -1.79 -0.76 16.14
CA SER A 56 -1.37 -0.72 17.55
C SER A 56 -2.50 -1.03 18.52
N GLU A 57 -3.76 -0.78 18.15
CA GLU A 57 -4.95 -1.05 18.96
C GLU A 57 -5.42 -2.51 18.88
N LEU A 58 -4.93 -3.28 17.91
CA LEU A 58 -5.27 -4.69 17.77
C LEU A 58 -4.38 -5.57 18.66
N SER A 59 -4.99 -6.57 19.30
CA SER A 59 -4.23 -7.67 19.90
C SER A 59 -3.45 -8.42 18.81
N ASP A 60 -2.37 -9.10 19.20
CA ASP A 60 -1.49 -9.82 18.27
C ASP A 60 -2.27 -10.76 17.35
N ASP A 61 -3.14 -11.61 17.91
CA ASP A 61 -3.98 -12.54 17.14
C ASP A 61 -4.89 -11.82 16.12
N LYS A 62 -5.47 -10.68 16.50
CA LYS A 62 -6.35 -9.91 15.61
C LYS A 62 -5.55 -9.26 14.48
N LEU A 63 -4.35 -8.79 14.77
CA LEU A 63 -3.46 -8.22 13.76
C LEU A 63 -2.99 -9.31 12.78
N GLU A 64 -2.60 -10.48 13.27
CA GLU A 64 -2.23 -11.62 12.41
C GLU A 64 -3.37 -12.06 11.49
N ILE A 65 -4.60 -12.13 12.01
CA ILE A 65 -5.80 -12.41 11.22
C ILE A 65 -6.05 -11.31 10.18
N ASP A 66 -5.93 -10.03 10.54
CA ASP A 66 -6.15 -8.91 9.62
C ASP A 66 -5.16 -8.96 8.44
N LEU A 67 -3.87 -9.12 8.73
CA LEU A 67 -2.80 -9.17 7.73
C LEU A 67 -2.92 -10.38 6.82
N SER A 68 -3.10 -11.57 7.40
CA SER A 68 -3.21 -12.82 6.65
C SER A 68 -4.44 -12.83 5.75
N LYS A 69 -5.60 -12.40 6.26
CA LYS A 69 -6.85 -12.31 5.50
C LYS A 69 -6.73 -11.34 4.34
N ALA A 70 -6.16 -10.15 4.56
CA ALA A 70 -5.99 -9.17 3.49
C ALA A 70 -5.04 -9.70 2.39
N GLN A 71 -3.93 -10.32 2.79
CA GLN A 71 -2.98 -10.91 1.85
C GLN A 71 -3.62 -12.05 1.04
N GLN A 72 -4.39 -12.92 1.69
CA GLN A 72 -5.07 -14.03 1.03
C GLN A 72 -6.08 -13.53 -0.01
N ILE A 73 -6.97 -12.60 0.36
CA ILE A 73 -8.00 -12.10 -0.57
C ILE A 73 -7.37 -11.47 -1.83
N LEU A 74 -6.31 -10.66 -1.66
CA LEU A 74 -5.65 -10.03 -2.81
C LEU A 74 -4.96 -11.05 -3.71
N ARG A 75 -4.28 -12.06 -3.13
CA ARG A 75 -3.61 -13.12 -3.89
C ARG A 75 -4.60 -14.02 -4.61
N ASP A 76 -5.70 -14.37 -3.96
CA ASP A 76 -6.76 -15.17 -4.57
C ASP A 76 -7.38 -14.41 -5.75
N CYS A 77 -7.57 -13.08 -5.61
CA CYS A 77 -8.04 -12.23 -6.71
C CYS A 77 -7.10 -12.20 -7.92
N THR A 78 -5.79 -12.14 -7.70
CA THR A 78 -4.81 -12.15 -8.79
C THR A 78 -4.50 -13.54 -9.32
N GLY A 79 -4.79 -14.59 -8.55
CA GLY A 79 -4.69 -15.99 -8.95
C GLY A 79 -3.40 -16.31 -9.72
N ASN A 80 -3.55 -16.81 -10.95
CA ASN A 80 -2.43 -17.18 -11.82
C ASN A 80 -1.66 -16.00 -12.44
N LEU A 81 -2.07 -14.74 -12.25
CA LEU A 81 -1.33 -13.58 -12.77
C LEU A 81 -0.09 -13.24 -11.94
N ASP A 82 -0.01 -13.76 -10.72
CA ASP A 82 1.09 -13.49 -9.79
C ASP A 82 1.80 -14.79 -9.36
N PRO A 83 2.44 -15.52 -10.31
CA PRO A 83 3.11 -16.78 -10.02
C PRO A 83 4.24 -16.60 -8.99
N ASP A 84 4.87 -15.42 -8.99
CA ASP A 84 5.95 -15.08 -8.08
C ASP A 84 5.45 -14.63 -6.70
N ARG A 85 4.13 -14.54 -6.47
CA ARG A 85 3.53 -14.09 -5.19
C ARG A 85 4.01 -12.70 -4.75
N THR A 86 4.10 -11.77 -5.69
CA THR A 86 4.48 -10.35 -5.47
C THR A 86 3.36 -9.48 -4.90
N VAL A 87 2.11 -9.93 -5.04
CA VAL A 87 0.92 -9.25 -4.53
C VAL A 87 0.88 -9.34 -3.01
N ALA A 88 0.54 -8.21 -2.39
CA ALA A 88 0.46 -8.05 -0.94
C ALA A 88 1.75 -8.47 -0.20
N ARG A 89 2.92 -8.29 -0.82
CA ARG A 89 4.23 -8.39 -0.16
C ARG A 89 4.54 -7.18 0.71
N HIS A 90 3.87 -6.07 0.47
CA HIS A 90 4.07 -4.82 1.19
C HIS A 90 2.76 -4.38 1.84
N VAL A 91 2.87 -3.65 2.96
CA VAL A 91 1.73 -3.10 3.67
C VAL A 91 1.86 -1.59 3.87
N ALA A 92 0.78 -0.85 3.63
CA ALA A 92 0.64 0.49 4.18
C ALA A 92 -0.15 0.40 5.48
N TYR A 93 0.37 0.97 6.55
CA TYR A 93 -0.34 0.97 7.84
C TYR A 93 -1.57 1.87 7.76
N PRO A 94 -2.76 1.40 8.15
CA PRO A 94 -3.90 2.28 8.39
C PRO A 94 -3.48 3.44 9.29
N PHE A 95 -3.80 4.66 8.87
CA PHE A 95 -3.44 5.91 9.56
C PHE A 95 -1.93 6.14 9.81
N GLY A 96 -1.05 5.31 9.24
CA GLY A 96 0.39 5.38 9.48
C GLY A 96 0.82 4.82 10.85
N ASP A 97 -0.07 4.10 11.53
CA ASP A 97 0.14 3.61 12.89
C ASP A 97 0.96 2.31 12.92
N ALA A 98 2.17 2.39 13.46
CA ALA A 98 3.07 1.26 13.65
C ALA A 98 4.01 1.52 14.85
N ASP A 99 4.07 0.54 15.75
CA ASP A 99 5.07 0.44 16.81
C ASP A 99 5.95 -0.81 16.60
N ASP A 100 6.97 -1.00 17.45
CA ASP A 100 7.89 -2.14 17.35
C ASP A 100 7.18 -3.51 17.41
N ARG A 101 6.04 -3.61 18.12
CA ARG A 101 5.24 -4.84 18.20
C ARG A 101 4.57 -5.10 16.86
N VAL A 102 3.92 -4.09 16.30
CA VAL A 102 3.27 -4.14 14.98
C VAL A 102 4.29 -4.48 13.89
N GLU A 103 5.46 -3.84 13.88
CA GLU A 103 6.52 -4.12 12.90
C GLU A 103 6.97 -5.59 12.94
N LYS A 104 7.17 -6.16 14.15
CA LYS A 104 7.54 -7.58 14.32
C LYS A 104 6.48 -8.54 13.77
N ILE A 105 5.20 -8.24 13.98
CA ILE A 105 4.11 -9.08 13.48
C ILE A 105 3.97 -8.94 11.97
N VAL A 106 4.04 -7.71 11.44
CA VAL A 106 4.01 -7.44 10.00
C VAL A 106 5.13 -8.15 9.25
N ALA A 107 6.33 -8.26 9.85
CA ALA A 107 7.48 -8.93 9.25
C ALA A 107 7.23 -10.43 8.95
N LYS A 108 6.25 -11.07 9.61
CA LYS A 108 5.86 -12.46 9.31
C LYS A 108 5.10 -12.59 7.98
N TYR A 109 4.44 -11.52 7.53
CA TYR A 109 3.54 -11.54 6.36
C TYR A 109 4.04 -10.68 5.21
N HIS A 110 4.81 -9.63 5.49
CA HIS A 110 5.22 -8.62 4.53
C HIS A 110 6.74 -8.35 4.59
N LEU A 111 7.29 -7.91 3.47
CA LEU A 111 8.70 -7.54 3.31
C LEU A 111 8.98 -6.08 3.70
N SER A 112 7.96 -5.23 3.71
CA SER A 112 8.12 -3.82 4.04
C SER A 112 6.80 -3.17 4.46
N GLY A 113 6.92 -2.05 5.17
CA GLY A 113 5.82 -1.30 5.77
C GLY A 113 5.92 0.19 5.44
N TYR A 114 4.79 0.81 5.12
CA TYR A 114 4.73 2.21 4.68
C TYR A 114 3.88 3.04 5.65
N ILE A 115 4.52 4.03 6.28
CA ILE A 115 3.86 4.99 7.16
C ILE A 115 3.56 6.29 6.40
N TYR A 116 2.79 7.17 7.03
CA TYR A 116 2.54 8.52 6.53
C TYR A 116 2.99 9.56 7.57
N ASN A 117 4.14 10.18 7.33
CA ASN A 117 4.77 11.14 8.26
C ASN A 117 5.31 12.39 7.56
N ASN A 118 4.98 12.60 6.28
CA ASN A 118 5.47 13.73 5.49
C ASN A 118 7.00 13.83 5.36
N GLN A 119 7.72 12.72 5.54
CA GLN A 119 9.15 12.69 5.33
C GLN A 119 9.49 12.14 3.94
N MET A 120 10.56 12.66 3.36
CA MET A 120 11.14 12.11 2.13
C MET A 120 11.93 10.85 2.44
N LEU A 121 11.78 9.82 1.61
CA LEU A 121 12.59 8.61 1.70
C LEU A 121 14.07 8.97 1.52
N LYS A 122 14.88 8.64 2.52
CA LYS A 122 16.35 8.61 2.41
C LYS A 122 16.77 7.16 2.39
N LEU A 123 17.36 6.72 1.27
CA LEU A 123 17.86 5.37 1.10
C LEU A 123 19.06 5.18 2.04
N ASP A 124 18.83 4.49 3.14
CA ASP A 124 19.82 4.15 4.15
C ASP A 124 19.57 2.70 4.56
N ARG A 125 20.62 1.87 4.49
CA ARG A 125 20.55 0.44 4.82
C ARG A 125 20.28 0.19 6.30
N LEU A 126 20.48 1.18 7.16
CA LEU A 126 20.23 1.07 8.60
C LEU A 126 18.76 1.31 8.98
N LYS A 127 17.93 1.78 8.06
CA LYS A 127 16.51 2.05 8.34
C LYS A 127 15.67 0.78 8.27
N SER A 128 14.73 0.65 9.20
CA SER A 128 13.74 -0.44 9.19
C SER A 128 12.99 -0.42 7.85
N PRO A 129 12.94 -1.55 7.11
CA PRO A 129 12.11 -1.66 5.91
C PRO A 129 10.62 -1.60 6.25
N TYR A 130 10.26 -1.68 7.53
CA TYR A 130 8.90 -1.57 8.04
C TYR A 130 8.50 -0.13 8.37
N HIS A 131 9.37 0.85 8.12
CA HIS A 131 9.14 2.24 8.45
C HIS A 131 9.43 3.17 7.25
N ILE A 132 8.92 2.81 6.07
CA ILE A 132 9.15 3.59 4.84
C ILE A 132 8.27 4.85 4.87
N PRO A 133 8.86 6.06 4.86
CA PRO A 133 8.10 7.29 4.92
C PRO A 133 7.43 7.60 3.58
N ARG A 134 6.25 8.23 3.66
CA ARG A 134 5.52 8.76 2.50
C ARG A 134 5.15 10.22 2.72
N VAL A 135 5.22 10.97 1.63
CA VAL A 135 4.67 12.31 1.53
C VAL A 135 3.25 12.22 0.98
N SER A 136 2.32 12.91 1.61
CA SER A 136 0.93 12.91 1.16
C SER A 136 0.61 14.17 0.39
N ILE A 137 -0.25 13.96 -0.59
CA ILE A 137 -0.55 14.94 -1.61
C ILE A 137 -2.04 15.25 -1.52
N HIS A 138 -2.37 16.54 -1.50
CA HIS A 138 -3.75 17.02 -1.50
C HIS A 138 -3.91 18.15 -2.52
N ASN A 139 -5.17 18.45 -2.89
CA ASN A 139 -5.50 19.42 -3.94
C ASN A 139 -5.01 20.85 -3.70
N ARG A 140 -4.67 21.21 -2.45
CA ARG A 140 -4.08 22.52 -2.11
C ARG A 140 -2.57 22.62 -2.38
N ILE A 141 -1.87 21.52 -2.71
CA ILE A 141 -0.45 21.58 -3.06
C ILE A 141 -0.32 21.99 -4.54
N PRO A 142 0.30 23.14 -4.86
CA PRO A 142 0.40 23.60 -6.23
C PRO A 142 1.32 22.67 -7.05
N PRO A 143 1.08 22.51 -8.37
CA PRO A 143 1.90 21.66 -9.24
C PRO A 143 3.41 21.97 -9.16
N LYS A 144 3.79 23.24 -9.01
CA LYS A 144 5.19 23.65 -8.83
C LYS A 144 5.82 23.03 -7.58
N LYS A 145 5.09 22.95 -6.47
CA LYS A 145 5.57 22.32 -5.23
C LYS A 145 5.68 20.80 -5.41
N LEU A 146 4.74 20.16 -6.11
CA LEU A 146 4.83 18.72 -6.45
C LEU A 146 6.08 18.40 -7.28
N ILE A 147 6.35 19.20 -8.31
CA ILE A 147 7.57 19.06 -9.13
C ILE A 147 8.83 19.22 -8.28
N TRP A 148 8.82 20.15 -7.32
CA TRP A 148 9.96 20.38 -6.44
C TRP A 148 10.18 19.23 -5.46
N LEU A 149 9.11 18.70 -4.84
CA LEU A 149 9.18 17.50 -4.00
C LEU A 149 9.69 16.29 -4.79
N ALA A 150 9.19 16.07 -6.01
CA ALA A 150 9.65 14.98 -6.88
C ALA A 150 11.14 15.08 -7.25
N LYS A 151 11.75 16.28 -7.15
CA LYS A 151 13.19 16.50 -7.35
C LYS A 151 14.02 16.35 -6.06
N GLY A 152 13.41 15.95 -4.95
CA GLY A 152 14.09 15.80 -3.65
C GLY A 152 14.01 17.02 -2.74
N GLY A 153 13.14 17.99 -3.04
CA GLY A 153 12.88 19.12 -2.14
C GLY A 153 12.28 18.69 -0.79
N LEU A 154 12.57 19.43 0.28
CA LEU A 154 12.10 19.17 1.65
C LEU A 154 10.83 19.98 1.97
N LEU A 155 9.77 19.34 2.47
CA LEU A 155 8.45 19.96 2.62
C LEU A 155 8.38 21.33 3.31
#